data_AF-A0A2W6BXT1-F1
#
_entry.id   AF-A0A2W6BXT1-F1
#
_cell.length_a   1.000
_cell.length_b   1.000
_cell.length_c   1.000
_cell.angle_alpha   90.00
_cell.angle_beta   90.00
_cell.angle_gamma   90.00
#
_symmetry.space_group_name_H-M   'P 1'
#
loop_
_entity.id
_entity.type
_entity.pdbx_description
1 polymer ?
#
loop_
_entity_poly.entity_id
_entity_poly.type
_entity_poly.pdbx_seq_one_letter_code
_entity_poly.pdbx_strand_id
1 'polypeptide(L)'
;MQKKRPYRPGPKRSDAGKHRRVVEPRESEGISVEGVVTETLPNAQFRVELENGHLLLGHISGKMRKNYIRITQGDRVTVELSPYDLDRGRITFRHR
;
A
#
# COMPACT_ATOMS: atom_id res chain seq x y z
N MET A 1 -43.70 -8.31 52.05
CA MET A 1 -43.22 -9.49 51.30
C MET A 1 -43.07 -9.10 49.82
N GLN A 2 -41.88 -8.67 49.41
CA GLN A 2 -41.65 -8.08 48.08
C GLN A 2 -41.30 -9.17 47.06
N LYS A 3 -42.12 -9.30 46.01
CA LYS A 3 -41.93 -10.22 44.88
C LYS A 3 -40.69 -9.78 44.08
N LYS A 4 -39.61 -10.56 44.14
CA LYS A 4 -38.43 -10.36 43.28
C LYS A 4 -38.84 -10.63 41.82
N ARG A 5 -38.80 -9.59 40.98
CA ARG A 5 -39.00 -9.71 39.52
C ARG A 5 -37.86 -10.58 38.95
N PRO A 6 -38.13 -11.56 38.06
CA PRO A 6 -37.07 -12.37 37.48
C PRO A 6 -36.18 -11.54 36.55
N TYR A 7 -34.88 -11.86 36.56
CA TYR A 7 -33.88 -11.27 35.68
C TYR A 7 -34.24 -11.53 34.21
N ARG A 8 -34.35 -10.46 33.41
CA ARG A 8 -34.49 -10.54 31.96
C ARG A 8 -33.10 -10.31 31.37
N PRO A 9 -32.46 -11.30 30.72
CA PRO A 9 -31.18 -11.04 30.06
C PRO A 9 -31.40 -10.01 28.96
N GLY A 10 -30.56 -8.97 28.95
CA GLY A 10 -30.55 -7.98 27.88
C GLY A 10 -30.18 -8.60 26.53
N PRO A 11 -30.51 -7.95 25.40
CA PRO A 11 -30.10 -8.43 24.09
C PRO A 11 -28.57 -8.56 24.07
N LYS A 12 -28.08 -9.75 23.68
CA LYS A 12 -26.64 -9.98 23.52
C LYS A 12 -26.10 -8.90 22.58
N ARG A 13 -25.09 -8.17 23.03
CA ARG A 13 -24.28 -7.29 22.17
C ARG A 13 -23.57 -8.19 21.15
N SER A 14 -24.24 -8.55 20.07
CA SER A 14 -23.58 -9.03 18.86
C SER A 14 -22.99 -7.79 18.19
N ASP A 15 -21.71 -7.56 18.44
CA ASP A 15 -20.78 -6.74 17.67
C ASP A 15 -21.40 -5.59 16.85
N ALA A 16 -21.50 -4.44 17.51
CA ALA A 16 -21.46 -3.17 16.81
C ALA A 16 -20.08 -3.04 16.12
N GLY A 17 -20.10 -2.88 14.79
CA GLY A 17 -19.03 -2.17 14.09
C GLY A 17 -17.88 -3.01 13.55
N LYS A 18 -18.08 -3.59 12.37
CA LYS A 18 -17.24 -3.25 11.20
C LYS A 18 -17.89 -3.80 9.95
N HIS A 19 -18.62 -2.94 9.24
CA HIS A 19 -18.47 -2.90 7.79
C HIS A 19 -17.01 -2.47 7.50
N ARG A 20 -16.04 -3.35 7.75
CA ARG A 20 -14.86 -3.38 6.89
C ARG A 20 -15.44 -3.91 5.60
N ARG A 21 -15.79 -3.01 4.66
CA ARG A 21 -15.84 -3.39 3.27
C ARG A 21 -14.53 -4.13 3.03
N VAL A 22 -14.61 -5.44 2.86
CA VAL A 22 -13.56 -6.20 2.23
C VAL A 22 -13.63 -5.72 0.80
N VAL A 23 -12.99 -4.57 0.53
CA VAL A 23 -12.66 -4.20 -0.84
C VAL A 23 -11.64 -5.26 -1.23
N GLU A 24 -12.13 -6.27 -1.94
CA GLU A 24 -11.28 -7.16 -2.71
C GLU A 24 -10.26 -6.28 -3.42
N PRO A 25 -8.95 -6.49 -3.21
CA PRO A 25 -7.99 -5.86 -4.09
C PRO A 25 -8.22 -6.53 -5.44
N ARG A 26 -9.00 -5.88 -6.31
CA ARG A 26 -8.94 -6.14 -7.74
C ARG A 26 -7.46 -6.05 -8.05
N GLU A 27 -6.88 -7.18 -8.48
CA GLU A 27 -5.48 -7.24 -8.85
C GLU A 27 -5.25 -6.03 -9.74
N SER A 28 -4.50 -5.08 -9.18
CA SER A 28 -4.26 -3.82 -9.85
C SER A 28 -3.54 -4.19 -11.13
N GLU A 29 -4.24 -4.15 -12.26
CA GLU A 29 -3.66 -4.02 -13.60
C GLU A 29 -2.91 -2.68 -13.61
N GLY A 30 -1.83 -2.66 -12.85
CA GLY A 30 -0.93 -1.54 -12.72
C GLY A 30 -0.01 -1.59 -13.90
N ILE A 31 0.16 -0.46 -14.55
CA ILE A 31 1.08 -0.36 -15.68
C ILE A 31 2.48 -0.44 -15.09
N SER A 32 3.24 -1.45 -15.50
CA SER A 32 4.65 -1.57 -15.14
C SER A 32 5.48 -0.68 -16.06
N VAL A 33 6.22 0.25 -15.46
CA VAL A 33 7.10 1.17 -16.19
C VAL A 33 8.48 1.12 -15.56
N GLU A 34 9.51 1.30 -16.38
CA GLU A 34 10.89 1.40 -15.92
C GLU A 34 11.27 2.85 -15.63
N GLY A 35 12.16 3.02 -14.66
CA GLY A 35 12.66 4.33 -14.28
C GLY A 35 13.95 4.25 -13.47
N VAL A 36 14.55 5.42 -13.27
CA VAL A 36 15.79 5.60 -12.51
C VAL A 36 15.48 6.35 -11.22
N VAL A 37 16.05 5.89 -10.10
CA VAL A 37 15.87 6.56 -8.81
C VAL A 37 16.73 7.81 -8.75
N THR A 38 16.10 8.98 -8.71
CA THR A 38 16.80 10.27 -8.65
C THR A 38 17.18 10.64 -7.22
N GLU A 39 16.30 10.40 -6.24
CA GLU A 39 16.53 10.79 -4.85
C GLU A 39 15.87 9.82 -3.86
N THR A 40 16.49 9.66 -2.69
CA THR A 40 15.92 8.91 -1.57
C THR A 40 15.39 9.88 -0.52
N LEU A 41 14.13 9.71 -0.12
CA LEU A 41 13.45 10.57 0.84
C LEU A 41 13.27 9.86 2.19
N PRO A 42 13.23 10.60 3.31
CA PRO A 42 12.84 10.04 4.60
C PRO A 42 11.42 9.45 4.49
N ASN A 43 11.16 8.33 5.17
CA ASN A 43 9.95 7.48 5.10
C ASN A 43 9.94 6.37 4.03
N ALA A 44 11.10 5.99 3.49
CA ALA A 44 11.20 4.96 2.45
C ALA A 44 10.36 5.32 1.20
N GLN A 45 10.31 6.61 0.91
CA GLN A 45 9.84 7.16 -0.34
C GLN A 45 11.03 7.44 -1.25
N PHE A 46 10.83 7.26 -2.54
CA PHE A 46 11.86 7.41 -3.56
C PHE A 46 11.30 8.28 -4.66
N ARG A 47 12.08 9.28 -5.10
CA ARG A 47 11.79 9.94 -6.37
C ARG A 47 12.33 9.07 -7.48
N VAL A 48 11.46 8.69 -8.40
CA VAL A 48 11.82 7.92 -9.58
C VAL A 48 11.50 8.75 -10.80
N GLU A 49 12.46 8.89 -11.68
CA GLU A 49 12.31 9.47 -13.00
C GLU A 49 12.00 8.33 -13.98
N LEU A 50 10.80 8.35 -14.55
CA LEU A 50 10.42 7.42 -15.60
C LEU A 50 11.16 7.77 -16.89
N GLU A 51 11.32 6.80 -17.79
CA GLU A 51 11.88 7.05 -19.13
C GLU A 51 11.07 8.09 -19.94
N ASN A 52 9.81 8.28 -19.58
CA ASN A 52 8.92 9.28 -20.16
C ASN A 52 9.21 10.72 -19.67
N GLY A 53 10.18 10.93 -18.78
CA GLY A 53 10.53 12.24 -18.20
C GLY A 53 9.62 12.69 -17.06
N HIS A 54 8.75 11.81 -16.56
CA HIS A 54 7.88 12.08 -15.41
C HIS A 54 8.54 11.67 -14.09
N LEU A 55 8.43 12.54 -13.09
CA LEU A 55 8.89 12.27 -11.73
C LEU A 55 7.72 11.75 -10.89
N LEU A 56 7.89 10.59 -10.27
CA LEU A 56 6.91 9.99 -9.37
C LEU A 56 7.49 9.77 -7.98
N LEU A 57 6.59 9.66 -7.00
CA LEU A 57 6.89 9.23 -5.65
C LEU A 57 6.56 7.74 -5.50
N GLY A 58 7.61 6.94 -5.40
CA GLY A 58 7.54 5.50 -5.26
C GLY A 58 7.71 5.06 -3.81
N HIS A 59 6.93 4.07 -3.39
CA HIS A 59 7.21 3.33 -2.15
C HIS A 59 7.57 1.89 -2.46
N ILE A 60 8.40 1.30 -1.61
CA ILE A 60 8.89 -0.07 -1.78
C ILE A 60 7.74 -1.06 -1.54
N SER A 61 7.59 -2.04 -2.44
CA SER A 61 6.67 -3.17 -2.24
C SER A 61 7.01 -3.97 -0.98
N GLY A 62 5.99 -4.57 -0.35
CA GLY A 62 6.19 -5.41 0.82
C GLY A 62 7.16 -6.58 0.58
N LYS A 63 7.19 -7.12 -0.64
CA LYS A 63 8.10 -8.21 -1.05
C LYS A 63 9.57 -7.76 -0.98
N MET A 64 9.87 -6.57 -1.51
CA MET A 64 11.22 -6.01 -1.44
C MET A 64 11.65 -5.70 0.00
N ARG A 65 10.72 -5.24 0.87
CA ARG A 65 11.00 -5.05 2.30
C ARG A 65 11.38 -6.34 3.00
N LYS A 66 10.67 -7.45 2.72
CA LYS A 66 11.00 -8.78 3.26
C LYS A 66 12.37 -9.29 2.80
N ASN A 67 12.75 -8.95 1.57
CA ASN A 67 14.03 -9.36 0.98
C ASN A 67 15.19 -8.39 1.29
N TYR A 68 14.96 -7.40 2.17
CA TYR A 68 15.97 -6.40 2.56
C TYR A 68 16.64 -5.70 1.37
N ILE A 69 15.91 -5.51 0.27
CA ILE A 69 16.43 -4.82 -0.91
C ILE A 69 16.60 -3.34 -0.56
N ARG A 70 17.84 -2.87 -0.56
CA ARG A 70 18.18 -1.45 -0.42
C ARG A 70 18.10 -0.81 -1.80
N ILE A 71 17.53 0.39 -1.87
CA ILE A 71 17.50 1.21 -3.08
C ILE A 71 18.37 2.43 -2.82
N THR A 72 19.22 2.76 -3.78
CA THR A 72 20.12 3.91 -3.77
C THR A 72 19.83 4.78 -4.99
N GLN A 73 20.26 6.03 -4.94
CA GLN A 73 20.20 6.92 -6.09
C GLN A 73 20.99 6.35 -7.27
N GLY A 74 20.44 6.46 -8.48
CA GLY A 74 20.99 5.92 -9.72
C GLY A 74 20.57 4.49 -10.03
N ASP A 75 19.84 3.82 -9.14
CA ASP A 75 19.34 2.47 -9.41
C ASP A 75 18.21 2.47 -10.44
N ARG A 76 18.26 1.51 -11.36
CA ARG A 76 17.14 1.21 -12.25
C ARG A 76 16.11 0.34 -11.54
N VAL A 77 14.86 0.77 -11.58
CA VAL A 77 13.76 0.11 -10.88
C VAL A 77 12.55 -0.03 -11.80
N THR A 78 11.78 -1.09 -11.57
CA THR A 78 10.46 -1.25 -12.17
C THR A 78 9.42 -0.77 -11.17
N VAL A 79 8.57 0.14 -11.64
CA VAL A 79 7.51 0.77 -10.87
C VAL A 79 6.17 0.36 -11.46
N GLU A 80 5.29 -0.15 -10.62
CA GLU A 80 3.87 -0.32 -10.96
C GLU A 80 3.12 0.96 -10.60
N LEU A 81 2.52 1.57 -11.62
CA LEU A 81 1.66 2.74 -11.48
C LEU A 81 0.21 2.30 -11.35
N SER A 82 -0.55 3.03 -10.53
CA SER A 82 -2.00 2.89 -10.60
C SER A 82 -2.51 3.65 -11.82
N PRO A 83 -3.45 3.09 -12.61
CA PRO A 83 -4.01 3.80 -13.78
C PRO A 83 -4.78 5.08 -13.39
N TYR A 84 -5.04 5.29 -12.11
CA TYR A 84 -5.72 6.47 -11.60
C TYR A 84 -4.77 7.59 -11.16
N ASP A 85 -3.55 7.24 -10.72
CA ASP A 85 -2.56 8.18 -10.17
C ASP A 85 -1.18 7.87 -10.76
N LEU A 86 -0.71 8.72 -11.69
CA LEU A 86 0.61 8.59 -12.33
C LEU A 86 1.75 9.12 -11.45
N ASP A 87 1.45 9.99 -10.48
CA ASP A 87 2.44 10.58 -9.57
C ASP A 87 2.87 9.64 -8.45
N ARG A 88 2.13 8.53 -8.25
CA ARG A 88 2.38 7.57 -7.17
C ARG A 88 2.61 6.18 -7.73
N GLY A 89 3.72 5.59 -7.33
CA GLY A 89 4.14 4.28 -7.80
C GLY A 89 4.44 3.31 -6.67
N ARG A 90 4.38 2.02 -7.01
CA ARG A 90 4.88 0.92 -6.18
C ARG A 90 6.10 0.32 -6.84
N ILE A 91 7.24 0.35 -6.14
CA ILE A 91 8.49 -0.25 -6.64
C ILE A 91 8.43 -1.75 -6.38
N THR A 92 8.42 -2.55 -7.45
CA THR A 92 8.32 -4.01 -7.38
C THR A 92 9.65 -4.70 -7.60
N PHE A 93 10.51 -4.13 -8.44
CA PHE A 93 11.78 -4.73 -8.81
C PHE A 93 12.90 -3.71 -8.91
N ARG A 94 14.12 -4.15 -8.62
CA ARG A 94 15.36 -3.40 -8.84
C ARG A 94 16.21 -4.23 -9.80
N HIS A 95 16.59 -3.61 -10.92
CA HIS A 95 17.55 -4.18 -11.86
C HIS A 95 18.97 -4.02 -11.29
N ARG A 96 19.80 -5.06 -11.45
CA ARG A 96 21.15 -5.13 -10.88
C ARG A 96 22.20 -4.52 -11.79
#